data_AF-A0A3B8VZ21-F1
#
_entry.id   AF-A0A3B8VZ21-F1
#
_cell.length_a   1.000
_cell.length_b   1.000
_cell.length_c   1.000
_cell.angle_alpha   90.00
_cell.angle_beta   90.00
_cell.angle_gamma   90.00
#
_symmetry.space_group_name_H-M   'P 1'
#
loop_
_entity.id
_entity.type
_entity.pdbx_description
1 polymer ?
#
loop_
_entity_poly.entity_id
_entity_poly.type
_entity_poly.pdbx_seq_one_letter_code
_entity_poly.pdbx_strand_id
1 'polypeptide(L)'
;EANENTFTRLKINLINILSCCYAKRNLLDLNEQLIQAGLIDSGTSYWEKEDVNHFIDNQTFVFLRYRLKKMKARLFNKSVDRKKYISNHETNLQHQIARIYRMRNELIHEAAIKQDIENVTSNLRYYLVFLLNQLLAFFSNINHEGDKQTSIDDFFYYFAFNKQLIEKEHKLDVILDIPVEMDLLK
;
A
#
# COMPACT_ATOMS: atom_id res chain seq x y z
N GLU A 1 -29.13 -17.89 5.23
CA GLU A 1 -27.82 -17.30 5.58
C GLU A 1 -26.84 -17.35 4.41
N ALA A 2 -27.16 -16.70 3.29
CA ALA A 2 -26.32 -16.73 2.10
C ALA A 2 -26.54 -15.42 1.33
N ASN A 3 -25.72 -14.39 1.61
CA ASN A 3 -25.52 -13.17 0.79
C ASN A 3 -24.72 -12.09 1.55
N GLU A 4 -23.69 -12.46 2.33
CA GLU A 4 -22.62 -11.49 2.51
C GLU A 4 -21.96 -11.34 1.13
N ASN A 5 -22.41 -10.34 0.37
CA ASN A 5 -22.20 -10.21 -1.06
C ASN A 5 -20.71 -10.37 -1.39
N THR A 6 -20.34 -11.30 -2.28
CA THR A 6 -18.96 -11.56 -2.72
C THR A 6 -18.20 -10.27 -3.03
N PHE A 7 -18.90 -9.27 -3.56
CA PHE A 7 -18.37 -7.92 -3.77
C PHE A 7 -17.94 -7.21 -2.48
N THR A 8 -18.74 -7.27 -1.41
CA THR A 8 -18.40 -6.71 -0.09
C THR A 8 -17.15 -7.37 0.45
N ARG A 9 -17.05 -8.70 0.36
CA ARG A 9 -15.87 -9.45 0.80
C ARG A 9 -14.61 -9.05 0.04
N LEU A 10 -14.69 -8.96 -1.29
CA LEU A 10 -13.60 -8.49 -2.14
C LEU A 10 -13.19 -7.06 -1.82
N LYS A 11 -14.17 -6.16 -1.62
CA LYS A 11 -13.92 -4.76 -1.23
C LYS A 11 -13.16 -4.67 0.09
N ILE A 12 -13.58 -5.41 1.11
CA ILE A 12 -12.93 -5.41 2.42
C ILE A 12 -11.49 -5.89 2.29
N ASN A 13 -11.28 -7.04 1.62
CA ASN A 13 -9.94 -7.60 1.47
C ASN A 13 -9.02 -6.70 0.64
N LEU A 14 -9.53 -6.08 -0.43
CA LEU A 14 -8.78 -5.11 -1.21
C LEU A 14 -8.33 -3.92 -0.37
N ILE A 15 -9.23 -3.36 0.46
CA ILE A 15 -8.88 -2.27 1.38
C ILE A 15 -7.83 -2.74 2.38
N ASN A 16 -7.97 -3.94 2.94
CA ASN A 16 -7.02 -4.46 3.93
C ASN A 16 -5.61 -4.54 3.35
N ILE A 17 -5.47 -5.12 2.16
CA ILE A 17 -4.18 -5.29 1.48
C ILE A 17 -3.57 -3.94 1.13
N LEU A 18 -4.33 -3.06 0.46
CA LEU A 18 -3.84 -1.75 0.04
C LEU A 18 -3.46 -0.86 1.23
N SER A 19 -4.27 -0.85 2.29
CA SER A 19 -4.00 -0.07 3.51
C SER A 19 -2.76 -0.57 4.25
N CYS A 20 -2.64 -1.89 4.41
CA CYS A 20 -1.52 -2.52 5.12
C CYS A 20 -0.18 -2.23 4.44
N CYS A 21 -0.14 -2.33 3.10
CA CYS A 21 1.08 -2.11 2.34
C CYS A 21 1.46 -0.62 2.21
N TYR A 22 0.50 0.30 2.37
CA TYR A 22 0.64 1.70 1.94
C TYR A 22 1.88 2.42 2.47
N ALA A 23 2.10 2.34 3.77
CA ALA A 23 3.18 3.11 4.41
C ALA A 23 4.56 2.60 3.99
N LYS A 24 4.79 1.27 4.05
CA LYS A 24 6.04 0.65 3.59
C LYS A 24 6.25 0.84 2.09
N ARG A 25 5.21 0.69 1.28
CA ARG A 25 5.25 0.96 -0.17
C ARG A 25 5.78 2.36 -0.49
N ASN A 26 5.29 3.39 0.20
CA ASN A 26 5.73 4.76 -0.04
C ASN A 26 7.14 5.03 0.51
N LEU A 27 7.56 4.29 1.54
CA LEU A 27 8.95 4.30 2.01
C LEU A 27 9.88 3.72 0.97
N LEU A 28 9.56 2.53 0.45
CA LEU A 28 10.31 1.86 -0.61
C LEU A 28 10.39 2.71 -1.89
N ASP A 29 9.27 3.28 -2.35
CA ASP A 29 9.26 4.22 -3.49
C ASP A 29 10.18 5.42 -3.27
N LEU A 30 10.15 6.01 -2.07
CA LEU A 30 11.02 7.14 -1.76
C LEU A 30 12.50 6.71 -1.70
N ASN A 31 12.77 5.51 -1.18
CA ASN A 31 14.12 4.95 -1.14
C ASN A 31 14.67 4.69 -2.54
N GLU A 32 13.87 4.10 -3.41
CA GLU A 32 14.22 3.82 -4.80
C GLU A 32 14.55 5.12 -5.56
N GLN A 33 13.79 6.20 -5.33
CA GLN A 33 14.12 7.49 -5.91
C GLN A 33 15.45 8.07 -5.40
N LEU A 34 15.83 7.80 -4.16
CA LEU A 34 17.15 8.19 -3.63
C LEU A 34 18.27 7.37 -4.28
N ILE A 35 18.04 6.06 -4.50
CA ILE A 35 18.98 5.18 -5.20
C ILE A 35 19.17 5.67 -6.64
N GLN A 36 18.08 5.93 -7.37
CA GLN A 36 18.11 6.42 -8.75
C GLN A 36 18.79 7.79 -8.87
N ALA A 37 18.69 8.63 -7.84
CA ALA A 37 19.38 9.92 -7.77
C ALA A 37 20.86 9.81 -7.34
N GLY A 38 21.36 8.60 -7.04
CA GLY A 38 22.73 8.36 -6.57
C GLY A 38 23.01 8.89 -5.16
N LEU A 39 21.97 9.05 -4.33
CA LEU A 39 22.06 9.62 -2.99
C LEU A 39 22.27 8.56 -1.90
N ILE A 40 21.90 7.32 -2.19
CA ILE A 40 22.14 6.13 -1.36
C ILE A 40 22.43 4.93 -2.26
N ASP A 41 23.10 3.93 -1.72
CA ASP A 41 23.45 2.72 -2.45
C ASP A 41 22.26 1.75 -2.57
N SER A 42 22.24 0.98 -3.66
CA SER A 42 21.27 -0.11 -3.83
C SER A 42 21.40 -1.12 -2.69
N GLY A 43 20.26 -1.63 -2.19
CA GLY A 43 20.21 -2.54 -1.05
C GLY A 43 20.29 -1.85 0.32
N THR A 44 20.45 -0.53 0.38
CA THR A 44 20.40 0.22 1.64
C THR A 44 19.06 0.96 1.80
N SER A 45 18.61 1.10 3.05
CA SER A 45 17.43 1.91 3.35
C SER A 45 17.82 3.23 4.03
N TYR A 46 17.28 4.35 3.57
CA TYR A 46 17.60 5.64 4.17
C TYR A 46 17.19 5.74 5.65
N TRP A 47 16.17 4.98 6.06
CA TRP A 47 15.69 4.92 7.44
C TRP A 47 16.56 4.10 8.39
N GLU A 48 17.55 3.37 7.86
CA GLU A 48 18.53 2.61 8.63
C GLU A 48 19.81 3.40 8.89
N LYS A 49 19.92 4.62 8.34
CA LYS A 49 21.07 5.49 8.58
C LYS A 49 21.16 5.89 10.06
N GLU A 50 22.38 5.93 10.59
CA GLU A 50 22.67 6.30 11.97
C GLU A 50 22.08 7.68 12.34
N ASP A 51 22.24 8.67 11.45
CA ASP A 51 21.59 9.97 11.57
C ASP A 51 20.72 10.28 10.35
N VAL A 52 19.46 9.83 10.42
CA VAL A 52 18.43 10.13 9.42
C VAL A 52 18.18 11.63 9.30
N ASN A 53 18.32 12.43 10.37
CA ASN A 53 18.03 13.85 10.33
C ASN A 53 19.09 14.61 9.53
N HIS A 54 20.34 14.35 9.86
CA HIS A 54 21.48 14.89 9.14
C HIS A 54 21.44 14.51 7.65
N PHE A 55 21.13 13.24 7.36
CA PHE A 55 20.94 12.80 5.99
C PHE A 55 19.86 13.63 5.28
N ILE A 56 18.66 13.76 5.88
CA ILE A 56 17.55 14.50 5.25
C ILE A 56 17.90 15.98 5.04
N ASP A 57 18.50 16.64 6.02
CA ASP A 57 18.76 18.09 5.95
C ASP A 57 19.82 18.45 4.90
N ASN A 58 20.77 17.54 4.65
CA ASN A 58 21.86 17.71 3.66
C ASN A 58 21.48 17.35 2.23
N GLN A 59 20.23 16.94 1.95
CA GLN A 59 19.81 16.64 0.60
C GLN A 59 19.80 17.89 -0.29
N THR A 60 20.53 17.83 -1.40
CA THR A 60 20.67 18.91 -2.40
C THR A 60 19.38 19.14 -3.18
N PHE A 61 18.65 18.06 -3.47
CA PHE A 61 17.38 18.11 -4.19
C PHE A 61 16.24 18.56 -3.29
N VAL A 62 15.77 19.81 -3.49
CA VAL A 62 14.75 20.45 -2.66
C VAL A 62 13.46 19.63 -2.54
N PHE A 63 12.99 19.04 -3.65
CA PHE A 63 11.76 18.25 -3.66
C PHE A 63 11.92 16.91 -2.92
N LEU A 64 13.05 16.21 -3.09
CA LEU A 64 13.33 14.97 -2.35
C LEU A 64 13.47 15.25 -0.87
N ARG A 65 14.18 16.32 -0.50
CA ARG A 65 14.28 16.79 0.89
C ARG A 65 12.90 17.05 1.50
N TYR A 66 12.02 17.75 0.79
CA TYR A 66 10.65 18.00 1.24
C TYR A 66 9.88 16.69 1.46
N ARG A 67 9.94 15.75 0.50
CA ARG A 67 9.29 14.44 0.62
C ARG A 67 9.81 13.66 1.82
N LEU A 68 11.12 13.65 2.04
CA LEU A 68 11.76 13.00 3.18
C LEU A 68 11.31 13.60 4.51
N LYS A 69 11.32 14.93 4.64
CA LYS A 69 10.82 15.62 5.85
C LYS A 69 9.36 15.28 6.12
N LYS A 70 8.53 15.24 5.08
CA LYS A 70 7.11 14.86 5.18
C LYS A 70 6.93 13.41 5.62
N MET A 71 7.73 12.50 5.05
CA MET A 71 7.68 11.08 5.41
C MET A 71 8.12 10.86 6.85
N LYS A 72 9.23 11.50 7.26
CA LYS A 72 9.68 11.53 8.65
C LYS A 72 8.59 12.00 9.60
N ALA A 73 7.98 13.15 9.31
CA ALA A 73 6.93 13.71 10.15
C ALA A 73 5.73 12.77 10.32
N ARG A 74 5.39 12.00 9.28
CA ARG A 74 4.27 11.05 9.29
C ARG A 74 4.62 9.72 9.96
N LEU A 75 5.82 9.19 9.74
CA LEU A 75 6.15 7.81 10.09
C LEU A 75 7.13 7.67 11.27
N PHE A 76 8.02 8.62 11.49
CA PHE A 76 9.17 8.43 12.39
C PHE A 76 9.00 9.13 13.73
N ASN A 77 8.21 10.21 13.78
CA ASN A 77 8.09 11.04 14.97
C ASN A 77 7.14 10.45 16.02
N LYS A 78 5.83 10.54 15.80
CA LYS A 78 4.81 10.19 16.80
C LYS A 78 3.83 9.17 16.26
N SER A 79 3.40 8.26 17.13
CA SER A 79 2.36 7.26 16.83
C SER A 79 1.04 7.91 16.35
N VAL A 80 0.69 9.08 16.89
CA VAL A 80 -0.51 9.82 16.47
C VAL A 80 -0.45 10.25 15.01
N ASP A 81 0.71 10.72 14.54
CA ASP A 81 0.89 11.14 13.15
C ASP A 81 0.87 9.93 12.21
N ARG A 82 1.46 8.81 12.62
CA ARG A 82 1.38 7.51 11.92
C ARG A 82 -0.06 7.05 11.77
N LYS A 83 -0.81 7.03 12.87
CA LYS A 83 -2.22 6.66 12.89
C LYS A 83 -3.01 7.51 11.90
N LYS A 84 -2.87 8.84 11.99
CA LYS A 84 -3.56 9.77 11.11
C LYS A 84 -3.19 9.55 9.64
N TYR A 85 -1.92 9.29 9.36
CA TYR A 85 -1.45 9.04 8.00
C TYR A 85 -2.07 7.79 7.39
N ILE A 86 -2.12 6.68 8.15
CA ILE A 86 -2.69 5.41 7.72
C ILE A 86 -4.22 5.51 7.60
N SER A 87 -4.89 6.07 8.60
CA SER A 87 -6.36 6.20 8.60
C SER A 87 -6.86 7.07 7.45
N ASN A 88 -6.17 8.17 7.15
CA ASN A 88 -6.50 9.02 6.01
C ASN A 88 -6.41 8.26 4.68
N HIS A 89 -5.42 7.36 4.54
CA HIS A 89 -5.31 6.56 3.33
C HIS A 89 -6.46 5.57 3.21
N GLU A 90 -6.82 4.89 4.29
CA GLU A 90 -7.95 3.96 4.30
C GLU A 90 -9.28 4.66 3.94
N THR A 91 -9.56 5.81 4.54
CA THR A 91 -10.74 6.63 4.18
C THR A 91 -10.72 6.99 2.70
N ASN A 92 -9.56 7.37 2.16
CA ASN A 92 -9.43 7.68 0.74
C ASN A 92 -9.71 6.45 -0.14
N LEU A 93 -9.20 5.26 0.22
CA LEU A 93 -9.49 4.02 -0.51
C LEU A 93 -10.99 3.70 -0.50
N GLN A 94 -11.65 3.83 0.67
CA GLN A 94 -13.08 3.62 0.78
C GLN A 94 -13.87 4.56 -0.14
N HIS A 95 -13.51 5.85 -0.16
CA HIS A 95 -14.11 6.83 -1.05
C HIS A 95 -13.87 6.50 -2.52
N GLN A 96 -12.66 6.10 -2.90
CA GLN A 96 -12.32 5.76 -4.28
C GLN A 96 -13.07 4.50 -4.75
N ILE A 97 -13.16 3.45 -3.93
CA ILE A 97 -13.92 2.26 -4.27
C ILE A 97 -15.43 2.56 -4.38
N ALA A 98 -15.96 3.39 -3.48
CA ALA A 98 -17.35 3.85 -3.58
C ALA A 98 -17.59 4.69 -4.86
N ARG A 99 -16.61 5.50 -5.27
CA ARG A 99 -16.66 6.23 -6.53
C ARG A 99 -16.70 5.26 -7.72
N ILE A 100 -15.78 4.30 -7.78
CA ILE A 100 -15.71 3.26 -8.84
C ILE A 100 -17.06 2.54 -8.97
N TYR A 101 -17.66 2.13 -7.86
CA TYR A 101 -18.97 1.46 -7.86
C TYR A 101 -20.08 2.34 -8.44
N ARG A 102 -20.16 3.62 -8.03
CA ARG A 102 -21.15 4.57 -8.56
C ARG A 102 -20.98 4.79 -10.06
N MET A 103 -19.76 5.04 -10.53
CA MET A 103 -19.51 5.26 -11.96
C MET A 103 -19.75 4.01 -12.78
N ARG A 104 -19.45 2.81 -12.28
CA ARG A 104 -19.84 1.56 -12.94
C ARG A 104 -21.36 1.50 -13.16
N ASN A 105 -22.15 1.89 -12.16
CA ASN A 105 -23.61 1.90 -12.29
C ASN A 105 -24.07 2.97 -13.28
N GLU A 106 -23.49 4.17 -13.21
CA GLU A 106 -23.78 5.25 -14.17
C GLU A 106 -23.41 4.87 -15.61
N LEU A 107 -22.30 4.18 -15.84
CA LEU A 107 -21.91 3.70 -17.18
C LEU A 107 -22.91 2.71 -17.78
N ILE A 108 -23.50 1.86 -16.94
CA ILE A 108 -24.53 0.91 -17.36
C ILE A 108 -25.84 1.63 -17.70
N HIS A 109 -26.11 2.78 -17.08
CA HIS A 109 -27.36 3.52 -17.25
C HIS A 109 -27.27 4.67 -18.29
N GLU A 110 -26.09 5.27 -18.49
CA GLU A 110 -25.90 6.53 -19.25
C GLU A 110 -24.64 6.48 -20.14
N ALA A 111 -24.45 5.37 -20.86
CA ALA A 111 -23.23 5.01 -21.62
C ALA A 111 -22.70 6.07 -22.63
N ALA A 112 -23.43 7.15 -22.90
CA ALA A 112 -23.10 8.14 -23.91
C ALA A 112 -22.39 9.41 -23.38
N ILE A 113 -22.33 9.64 -22.06
CA ILE A 113 -21.90 10.94 -21.51
C ILE A 113 -21.00 10.78 -20.27
N LYS A 114 -19.68 10.58 -20.41
CA LYS A 114 -18.72 10.91 -19.32
C LYS A 114 -17.24 10.97 -19.73
N GLN A 115 -16.58 12.07 -19.32
CA GLN A 115 -15.20 12.44 -19.63
C GLN A 115 -14.15 12.05 -18.55
N ASP A 116 -14.54 11.45 -17.42
CA ASP A 116 -13.61 11.13 -16.31
C ASP A 116 -13.50 9.62 -16.01
N ILE A 117 -13.69 8.77 -17.03
CA ILE A 117 -13.53 7.31 -16.92
C ILE A 117 -12.06 6.93 -16.82
N GLU A 118 -11.17 7.65 -17.50
CA GLU A 118 -9.75 7.33 -17.61
C GLU A 118 -9.06 7.25 -16.24
N ASN A 119 -9.15 8.32 -15.44
CA ASN A 119 -8.53 8.37 -14.10
C ASN A 119 -8.99 7.22 -13.19
N VAL A 120 -10.26 6.86 -13.31
CA VAL A 120 -10.88 5.79 -12.53
C VAL A 120 -10.35 4.45 -12.97
N THR A 121 -10.34 4.20 -14.28
CA THR A 121 -9.83 2.96 -14.85
C THR A 121 -8.34 2.79 -14.54
N SER A 122 -7.56 3.87 -14.54
CA SER A 122 -6.15 3.87 -14.15
C SER A 122 -5.96 3.52 -12.67
N ASN A 123 -6.75 4.10 -11.77
CA ASN A 123 -6.71 3.73 -10.34
C ASN A 123 -7.11 2.27 -10.11
N LEU A 124 -8.16 1.79 -10.79
CA LEU A 124 -8.59 0.40 -10.69
C LEU A 124 -7.53 -0.55 -11.23
N ARG A 125 -6.93 -0.23 -12.39
CA ARG A 125 -5.80 -0.99 -12.97
C ARG A 125 -4.66 -1.07 -11.97
N TYR A 126 -4.27 0.06 -11.39
CA TYR A 126 -3.22 0.11 -10.38
C TYR A 126 -3.53 -0.82 -9.20
N TYR A 127 -4.73 -0.75 -8.62
CA TYR A 127 -5.11 -1.61 -7.49
C TYR A 127 -5.10 -3.10 -7.83
N LEU A 128 -5.54 -3.47 -9.04
CA LEU A 128 -5.55 -4.86 -9.48
C LEU A 128 -4.14 -5.39 -9.73
N VAL A 129 -3.28 -4.63 -10.40
CA VAL A 129 -1.87 -5.00 -10.62
C VAL A 129 -1.14 -5.14 -9.28
N PHE A 130 -1.35 -4.18 -8.37
CA PHE A 130 -0.75 -4.23 -7.05
C PHE A 130 -1.20 -5.47 -6.26
N LEU A 131 -2.49 -5.79 -6.29
CA LEU A 131 -3.05 -6.99 -5.66
C LEU A 131 -2.43 -8.27 -6.23
N LEU A 132 -2.30 -8.35 -7.55
CA LEU A 132 -1.68 -9.49 -8.22
C LEU A 132 -0.22 -9.65 -7.82
N ASN A 133 0.55 -8.57 -7.74
CA ASN A 133 1.93 -8.61 -7.25
C ASN A 133 2.00 -9.18 -5.82
N GLN A 134 1.11 -8.73 -4.91
CA GLN A 134 1.09 -9.26 -3.53
C GLN A 134 0.69 -10.73 -3.49
N LEU A 135 -0.28 -11.14 -4.31
CA LEU A 135 -0.70 -12.54 -4.41
C LEU A 135 0.47 -13.41 -4.88
N LEU A 136 1.16 -13.02 -5.97
CA LEU A 136 2.30 -13.76 -6.51
C LEU A 136 3.41 -13.89 -5.46
N ALA A 137 3.78 -12.79 -4.82
CA ALA A 137 4.80 -12.78 -3.77
C ALA A 137 4.40 -13.64 -2.56
N PHE A 138 3.13 -13.61 -2.17
CA PHE A 138 2.64 -14.45 -1.07
C PHE A 138 2.79 -15.92 -1.41
N PHE A 139 2.29 -16.36 -2.58
CA PHE A 139 2.31 -17.76 -2.99
C PHE A 139 3.71 -18.27 -3.35
N SER A 140 4.61 -17.42 -3.86
CA SER A 140 6.00 -17.80 -4.17
C SER A 140 6.83 -18.12 -2.93
N ASN A 141 6.46 -17.57 -1.77
CA ASN A 141 7.18 -17.73 -0.50
C ASN A 141 6.63 -18.88 0.35
N ILE A 142 5.68 -19.66 -0.18
CA ILE A 142 5.10 -20.81 0.53
C ILE A 142 6.00 -22.01 0.28
N ASN A 143 6.59 -22.54 1.35
CA ASN A 143 7.28 -23.82 1.27
C ASN A 143 6.26 -24.91 0.94
N HIS A 144 6.38 -25.51 -0.23
CA HIS A 144 5.57 -26.65 -0.67
C HIS A 144 5.92 -27.97 0.07
N GLU A 145 6.75 -27.91 1.10
CA GLU A 145 7.13 -29.06 1.92
C GLU A 145 6.00 -29.38 2.91
N GLY A 146 5.01 -30.14 2.43
CA GLY A 146 3.89 -30.67 3.21
C GLY A 146 2.55 -30.52 2.49
N ASP A 147 1.66 -31.51 2.68
CA ASP A 147 0.33 -31.63 2.05
C ASP A 147 -0.67 -30.47 2.31
N LYS A 148 -0.25 -29.40 2.99
CA LYS A 148 -1.15 -28.29 3.32
C LYS A 148 -1.20 -27.30 2.16
N GLN A 149 -2.23 -27.45 1.32
CA GLN A 149 -2.51 -26.52 0.24
C GLN A 149 -2.93 -25.16 0.80
N THR A 150 -2.11 -24.14 0.62
CA THR A 150 -2.47 -22.76 0.97
C THR A 150 -3.47 -22.19 -0.03
N SER A 151 -4.49 -21.50 0.47
CA SER A 151 -5.59 -20.93 -0.28
C SER A 151 -5.52 -19.40 -0.38
N ILE A 152 -6.39 -18.82 -1.21
CA ILE A 152 -6.57 -17.35 -1.27
C ILE A 152 -7.13 -16.80 0.05
N ASP A 153 -7.90 -17.59 0.81
CA ASP A 153 -8.43 -17.13 2.08
C ASP A 153 -7.32 -16.96 3.12
N ASP A 154 -6.26 -17.78 3.06
CA ASP A 154 -5.06 -17.61 3.90
C ASP A 154 -4.34 -16.29 3.58
N PHE A 155 -4.25 -15.93 2.30
CA PHE A 155 -3.72 -14.64 1.86
C PHE A 155 -4.57 -13.47 2.39
N PHE A 156 -5.91 -13.56 2.30
CA PHE A 156 -6.78 -12.52 2.84
C PHE A 156 -6.69 -12.41 4.36
N TYR A 157 -6.63 -13.55 5.06
CA TYR A 157 -6.46 -13.59 6.51
C TYR A 157 -5.12 -12.96 6.92
N TYR A 158 -4.04 -13.26 6.19
CA TYR A 158 -2.72 -12.72 6.44
C TYR A 158 -2.71 -11.17 6.42
N PHE A 159 -3.29 -10.56 5.39
CA PHE A 159 -3.35 -9.09 5.30
C PHE A 159 -4.36 -8.47 6.27
N ALA A 160 -5.46 -9.16 6.57
CA ALA A 160 -6.42 -8.71 7.58
C ALA A 160 -5.77 -8.68 8.98
N PHE A 161 -5.03 -9.72 9.35
CA PHE A 161 -4.29 -9.80 10.60
C PHE A 161 -3.25 -8.68 10.71
N ASN A 162 -2.43 -8.49 9.68
CA ASN A 162 -1.42 -7.44 9.67
C ASN A 162 -2.02 -6.03 9.76
N LYS A 163 -3.16 -5.78 9.10
CA LYS A 163 -3.90 -4.52 9.25
C LYS A 163 -4.29 -4.28 10.71
N GLN A 164 -4.88 -5.28 11.37
CA GLN A 164 -5.27 -5.17 12.78
C GLN A 164 -4.06 -4.89 13.68
N LEU A 165 -2.91 -5.52 13.40
CA LEU A 165 -1.67 -5.28 14.12
C LEU A 165 -1.18 -3.84 13.98
N ILE A 166 -1.16 -3.31 12.75
CA ILE A 166 -0.84 -1.90 12.48
C ILE A 166 -1.79 -0.96 13.21
N GLU A 167 -3.10 -1.28 13.22
CA GLU A 167 -4.13 -0.46 13.87
C GLU A 167 -4.04 -0.47 15.39
N LYS A 168 -3.55 -1.55 15.98
CA LYS A 168 -3.40 -1.67 17.44
C LYS A 168 -2.12 -0.99 17.93
N GLU A 169 -1.01 -1.22 17.24
CA GLU A 169 0.30 -0.82 17.74
C GLU A 169 0.76 0.54 17.21
N HIS A 170 0.43 0.85 15.96
CA HIS A 170 0.90 2.06 15.27
C HIS A 170 2.41 2.28 15.42
N LYS A 171 3.20 1.20 15.43
CA LYS A 171 4.66 1.27 15.50
C LYS A 171 5.29 1.11 14.11
N LEU A 172 6.50 1.63 13.97
CA LEU A 172 7.18 1.70 12.67
C LEU A 172 7.77 0.34 12.26
N ASP A 173 8.37 -0.39 13.20
CA ASP A 173 8.81 -1.78 13.07
C ASP A 173 7.70 -2.67 12.51
N VAL A 174 6.50 -2.64 13.10
CA VAL A 174 5.33 -3.39 12.60
C VAL A 174 5.00 -3.06 11.14
N ILE A 175 5.13 -1.78 10.74
CA ILE A 175 4.88 -1.34 9.36
C ILE A 175 5.99 -1.83 8.41
N LEU A 176 7.24 -1.82 8.88
CA LEU A 176 8.40 -2.25 8.10
C LEU A 176 8.43 -3.77 7.89
N ASP A 177 7.83 -4.55 8.79
CA ASP A 177 7.74 -6.00 8.69
C ASP A 177 6.70 -6.50 7.68
N ILE A 178 5.78 -5.63 7.24
CA ILE A 178 4.77 -6.00 6.24
C ILE A 178 5.44 -6.40 4.92
N PRO A 179 5.14 -7.57 4.34
CA PRO A 179 5.65 -7.90 3.01
C PRO A 179 4.98 -7.00 1.99
N VAL A 180 5.80 -6.31 1.18
CA VAL A 180 5.32 -5.46 0.10
C VAL A 180 6.19 -5.72 -1.10
N GLU A 181 5.56 -6.18 -2.17
CA GLU A 181 6.20 -6.38 -3.45
C GLU A 181 5.82 -5.27 -4.43
N MET A 182 6.80 -4.58 -5.00
CA MET A 182 6.52 -3.40 -5.84
C MET A 182 6.27 -3.80 -7.30
N ASP A 183 7.10 -4.67 -7.88
CA ASP A 183 7.22 -4.81 -9.34
C ASP A 183 7.54 -6.26 -9.80
N LEU A 184 6.61 -7.21 -9.62
CA LEU A 184 6.72 -8.51 -10.29
C LEU A 184 6.20 -8.50 -11.74
N LEU A 185 5.34 -7.53 -12.07
CA LEU A 185 4.71 -7.37 -13.37
C LEU A 185 5.21 -6.05 -14.01
N LYS A 186 6.39 -6.07 -14.63
CA LYS A 186 6.88 -5.00 -15.51
C LYS A 186 6.49 -5.26 -16.97
#